data_AF-A0A672F537-F1
#
_entry.id   AF-A0A672F537-F1
#
_cell.length_a   1.000
_cell.length_b   1.000
_cell.length_c   1.000
_cell.angle_alpha   90.00
_cell.angle_beta   90.00
_cell.angle_gamma   90.00
#
_symmetry.space_group_name_H-M   'P 1'
#
loop_
_entity.id
_entity.type
_entity.pdbx_description
1 polymer ?
#
loop_
_entity_poly.entity_id
_entity_poly.type
_entity_poly.pdbx_seq_one_letter_code
_entity_poly.pdbx_strand_id
1 'polypeptide(L)'
;MELMGSTLTATYARPKTSHFLPAISTMASSYRSTQPALAISPSANLWRTSSYYKSSSGVPGPSSIQRDGLDLVRAKTMFYPSNRSALTTRYTPDDWYKSNHNNYRESESSRKSAERLRKDTIRLMQDKEQLTRRSQESTSKNIGERLNDIVFWRSELSHETDNMVTEIAALTEVKRRLERALAETEGPLQVSQECLYHREKRMSIDLVHDNVEKDLIKVRAGRRAAQKRQ
;
A
#
# COMPACT_ATOMS: atom_id res chain seq x y z
N MET A 1 -10.71 29.74 -42.80
CA MET A 1 -9.41 29.05 -42.71
C MET A 1 -9.63 27.91 -41.72
N GLU A 2 -9.72 26.69 -42.23
CA GLU A 2 -9.91 25.49 -41.41
C GLU A 2 -8.71 25.26 -40.49
N LEU A 3 -8.96 24.79 -39.27
CA LEU A 3 -7.96 24.02 -38.53
C LEU A 3 -8.66 22.84 -37.85
N MET A 4 -8.46 21.67 -38.47
CA MET A 4 -8.77 20.35 -37.95
C MET A 4 -8.06 20.07 -36.62
N GLY A 5 -8.78 19.51 -35.66
CA GLY A 5 -8.23 19.05 -34.38
C GLY A 5 -9.21 18.15 -33.65
N SER A 6 -9.20 16.87 -34.02
CA SER A 6 -10.07 15.79 -33.55
C SER A 6 -10.05 15.59 -32.02
N THR A 7 -11.23 15.59 -31.39
CA THR A 7 -11.41 15.17 -29.99
C THR A 7 -11.59 13.65 -29.94
N LEU A 8 -10.53 12.93 -29.62
CA LEU A 8 -10.61 11.50 -29.30
C LEU A 8 -11.20 11.33 -27.90
N THR A 9 -12.46 10.90 -27.80
CA THR A 9 -13.02 10.36 -26.56
C THR A 9 -12.41 8.97 -26.31
N ALA A 10 -11.53 8.87 -25.33
CA ALA A 10 -10.96 7.61 -24.88
C ALA A 10 -12.00 6.77 -24.13
N THR A 11 -12.52 5.71 -24.75
CA THR A 11 -13.31 4.69 -24.08
C THR A 11 -12.38 3.74 -23.34
N TYR A 12 -12.22 3.91 -22.03
CA TYR A 12 -11.52 2.94 -21.19
C TYR A 12 -12.37 1.67 -21.03
N ALA A 13 -12.00 0.61 -21.75
CA ALA A 13 -12.50 -0.73 -21.48
C ALA A 13 -11.93 -1.20 -20.13
N ARG A 14 -12.82 -1.43 -19.15
CA ARG A 14 -12.49 -2.01 -17.85
C ARG A 14 -12.22 -3.51 -18.01
N PRO A 15 -11.04 -4.03 -17.62
CA PRO A 15 -10.85 -5.48 -17.51
C PRO A 15 -11.73 -6.02 -16.38
N LYS A 16 -12.58 -7.01 -16.67
CA LYS A 16 -13.24 -7.82 -15.66
C LYS A 16 -12.25 -8.85 -15.14
N THR A 17 -11.44 -8.50 -14.15
CA THR A 17 -10.86 -9.47 -13.23
C THR A 17 -10.95 -8.89 -11.83
N SER A 18 -11.76 -9.57 -11.01
CA SER A 18 -11.83 -9.36 -9.58
C SER A 18 -10.47 -9.61 -8.93
N HIS A 19 -10.29 -9.06 -7.74
CA HIS A 19 -9.14 -9.24 -6.83
C HIS A 19 -8.03 -8.19 -6.97
N PHE A 20 -8.40 -6.94 -6.77
CA PHE A 20 -7.49 -5.94 -6.22
C PHE A 20 -8.07 -5.44 -4.89
N LEU A 21 -7.30 -5.66 -3.82
CA LEU A 21 -7.48 -5.28 -2.41
C LEU A 21 -8.35 -6.21 -1.53
N PRO A 22 -7.83 -6.69 -0.38
CA PRO A 22 -8.68 -7.26 0.67
C PRO A 22 -9.45 -6.13 1.39
N ALA A 23 -10.72 -6.37 1.69
CA ALA A 23 -11.56 -5.44 2.43
C ALA A 23 -11.08 -5.30 3.88
N ILE A 24 -10.91 -4.05 4.32
CA ILE A 24 -10.74 -3.71 5.74
C ILE A 24 -12.13 -3.77 6.37
N SER A 25 -12.45 -4.85 7.10
CA SER A 25 -13.24 -4.85 8.34
C SER A 25 -13.75 -6.26 8.67
N THR A 26 -13.13 -6.90 9.65
CA THR A 26 -13.73 -7.84 10.63
C THR A 26 -12.65 -8.18 11.66
N MET A 27 -12.13 -7.14 12.34
CA MET A 27 -11.41 -7.32 13.59
C MET A 27 -12.43 -7.33 14.72
N ALA A 28 -13.09 -8.47 14.91
CA ALA A 28 -13.88 -8.75 16.10
C ALA A 28 -13.64 -10.21 16.53
N SER A 29 -12.94 -10.36 17.65
CA SER A 29 -12.80 -11.58 18.45
C SER A 29 -12.08 -12.81 17.86
N SER A 30 -10.88 -13.08 18.39
CA SER A 30 -10.58 -14.37 19.06
C SER A 30 -9.22 -14.33 19.76
N TYR A 31 -9.13 -13.58 20.86
CA TYR A 31 -8.07 -13.79 21.87
C TYR A 31 -8.43 -15.03 22.70
N ARG A 32 -8.36 -16.22 22.10
CA ARG A 32 -8.29 -17.50 22.82
C ARG A 32 -7.26 -18.37 22.11
N SER A 33 -6.05 -18.29 22.63
CA SER A 33 -5.01 -19.28 22.43
C SER A 33 -5.47 -20.60 23.06
N THR A 34 -5.93 -21.54 22.24
CA THR A 34 -5.93 -22.97 22.62
C THR A 34 -4.57 -23.53 22.22
N GLN A 35 -3.65 -23.54 23.18
CA GLN A 35 -2.46 -24.38 23.12
C GLN A 35 -2.90 -25.86 23.25
N PRO A 36 -2.41 -26.78 22.41
CA PRO A 36 -2.38 -28.18 22.81
C PRO A 36 -1.32 -28.33 23.89
N ALA A 37 -1.73 -28.79 25.09
CA ALA A 37 -0.80 -29.14 26.16
C ALA A 37 0.14 -30.25 25.66
N LEU A 38 1.42 -29.91 25.50
CA LEU A 38 2.47 -30.90 25.29
C LEU A 38 2.64 -31.67 26.60
N ALA A 39 2.30 -32.95 26.59
CA ALA A 39 2.63 -33.86 27.68
C ALA A 39 4.16 -34.00 27.75
N ILE A 40 4.75 -33.51 28.84
CA ILE A 40 6.14 -33.75 29.22
C ILE A 40 6.27 -35.22 29.59
N SER A 41 6.89 -36.02 28.74
CA SER A 41 7.35 -37.36 29.09
C SER A 41 8.76 -37.28 29.66
N PRO A 42 9.01 -37.78 30.89
CA PRO A 42 10.35 -37.82 31.46
C PRO A 42 10.99 -39.17 31.11
N SER A 43 11.75 -39.22 30.02
CA SER A 43 12.78 -40.26 29.89
C SER A 43 13.88 -39.83 28.94
N ALA A 44 15.04 -39.65 29.54
CA ALA A 44 16.31 -39.31 28.96
C ALA A 44 16.75 -40.23 27.81
N ASN A 45 17.55 -39.63 26.91
CA ASN A 45 18.59 -40.21 26.08
C ASN A 45 18.70 -41.75 26.06
N LEU A 46 18.43 -42.36 24.90
CA LEU A 46 19.26 -43.47 24.43
C LEU A 46 19.33 -43.42 22.90
N TRP A 47 20.52 -43.10 22.39
CA TRP A 47 20.95 -43.52 21.07
C TRP A 47 20.65 -45.02 20.94
N ARG A 48 19.65 -45.39 20.14
CA ARG A 48 19.37 -46.78 19.81
C ARG A 48 19.72 -47.01 18.36
N THR A 49 20.87 -47.63 18.13
CA THR A 49 21.19 -48.28 16.85
C THR A 49 20.13 -49.35 16.61
N SER A 50 19.23 -49.11 15.64
CA SER A 50 18.19 -50.06 15.25
C SER A 50 18.83 -51.21 14.49
N SER A 51 19.19 -52.25 15.23
CA SER A 51 19.49 -53.57 14.69
C SER A 51 18.18 -54.32 14.47
N TYR A 52 18.13 -55.07 13.37
CA TYR A 52 17.24 -56.22 13.07
C TYR A 52 16.05 -55.95 12.13
N TYR A 53 16.19 -56.61 10.98
CA TYR A 53 15.31 -56.93 9.85
C TYR A 53 13.80 -56.66 9.96
N LYS A 54 13.28 -56.19 8.83
CA LYS A 54 11.85 -56.13 8.49
C LYS A 54 11.40 -57.54 8.08
N SER A 55 10.62 -58.24 8.90
CA SER A 55 10.00 -59.52 8.54
C SER A 55 8.58 -59.32 8.00
N SER A 56 8.31 -59.99 6.88
CA SER A 56 7.05 -60.01 6.12
C SER A 56 5.82 -60.40 6.94
N SER A 57 4.69 -59.84 6.51
CA SER A 57 3.31 -60.19 6.85
C SER A 57 2.95 -61.63 6.45
N GLY A 58 2.47 -62.43 7.40
CA GLY A 58 1.79 -63.70 7.17
C GLY A 58 0.50 -63.77 8.02
N VAL A 59 -0.62 -64.13 7.39
CA VAL A 59 -1.92 -64.36 8.02
C VAL A 59 -1.99 -65.82 8.54
N PRO A 60 -2.51 -66.11 9.74
CA PRO A 60 -2.65 -67.48 10.22
C PRO A 60 -3.99 -68.12 9.81
N GLY A 61 -3.95 -69.35 9.28
CA GLY A 61 -5.11 -70.22 9.06
C GLY A 61 -5.30 -71.21 10.23
N PRO A 62 -6.54 -71.63 10.56
CA PRO A 62 -6.85 -72.31 11.82
C PRO A 62 -6.60 -73.83 11.80
N SER A 63 -6.31 -74.33 13.00
CA SER A 63 -6.01 -75.71 13.41
C SER A 63 -7.18 -76.70 13.27
N SER A 64 -6.85 -77.99 13.10
CA SER A 64 -7.71 -79.14 13.39
C SER A 64 -6.99 -80.17 14.28
N ILE A 65 -7.77 -80.89 15.08
CA ILE A 65 -7.46 -81.52 16.37
C ILE A 65 -7.03 -83.00 16.26
N GLN A 66 -6.06 -83.35 17.12
CA GLN A 66 -5.64 -84.62 17.77
C GLN A 66 -6.31 -85.98 17.42
N ARG A 67 -5.49 -87.06 17.35
CA ARG A 67 -5.19 -87.94 18.51
C ARG A 67 -4.16 -89.07 18.28
N ASP A 68 -3.38 -89.29 19.35
CA ASP A 68 -2.72 -90.48 19.93
C ASP A 68 -1.94 -91.54 19.12
N GLY A 69 -0.76 -91.85 19.66
CA GLY A 69 0.04 -93.04 19.40
C GLY A 69 1.38 -93.00 20.15
N LEU A 70 1.41 -93.56 21.37
CA LEU A 70 2.62 -93.94 22.13
C LEU A 70 3.48 -94.85 21.22
N ASP A 71 4.81 -94.85 21.20
CA ASP A 71 5.74 -95.02 22.31
C ASP A 71 7.18 -94.94 21.78
N LEU A 72 8.16 -95.08 22.67
CA LEU A 72 9.58 -95.42 22.43
C LEU A 72 10.60 -94.27 22.54
N VAL A 73 11.04 -94.05 23.78
CA VAL A 73 12.43 -93.82 24.20
C VAL A 73 13.29 -93.08 23.16
N ARG A 74 13.08 -91.77 23.05
CA ARG A 74 14.06 -90.86 22.44
C ARG A 74 14.74 -90.11 23.57
N ALA A 75 16.02 -90.42 23.78
CA ALA A 75 16.90 -89.76 24.72
C ALA A 75 16.66 -88.24 24.74
N LYS A 76 16.64 -87.63 25.92
CA LYS A 76 16.75 -86.17 26.10
C LYS A 76 18.14 -85.73 25.62
N THR A 77 18.39 -85.78 24.32
CA THR A 77 19.46 -85.02 23.70
C THR A 77 19.05 -83.55 23.82
N MET A 78 19.76 -82.83 24.69
CA MET A 78 19.75 -81.36 24.73
C MET A 78 19.86 -80.86 23.30
N PHE A 79 18.75 -80.34 22.76
CA PHE A 79 18.77 -79.61 21.50
C PHE A 79 19.53 -78.32 21.78
N TYR A 80 20.85 -78.33 21.59
CA TYR A 80 21.56 -77.09 21.33
C TYR A 80 20.93 -76.52 20.07
N PRO A 81 20.32 -75.32 20.09
CA PRO A 81 19.77 -74.73 18.88
C PRO A 81 20.90 -74.73 17.84
N SER A 82 20.68 -75.47 16.75
CA SER A 82 21.71 -75.70 15.74
C SER A 82 22.10 -74.34 15.16
N ASN A 83 23.34 -73.92 15.43
CA ASN A 83 23.92 -72.65 14.98
C ASN A 83 23.97 -72.49 13.45
N ARG A 84 23.58 -73.50 12.68
CA ARG A 84 23.49 -73.46 11.21
C ARG A 84 22.58 -72.36 10.67
N SER A 85 21.44 -72.09 11.31
CA SER A 85 20.53 -71.01 10.89
C SER A 85 21.11 -69.62 11.19
N ALA A 86 21.92 -69.50 12.24
CA ALA A 86 22.58 -68.25 12.60
C ALA A 86 23.71 -67.87 11.65
N LEU A 87 24.26 -68.81 10.86
CA LEU A 87 25.30 -68.52 9.86
C LEU A 87 24.70 -68.11 8.51
N THR A 88 23.50 -68.58 8.16
CA THR A 88 22.80 -68.21 6.92
C THR A 88 22.04 -66.88 7.01
N THR A 89 21.95 -66.27 8.20
CA THR A 89 21.38 -64.93 8.45
C THR A 89 22.43 -63.85 8.74
N ARG A 90 23.72 -64.17 8.65
CA ARG A 90 24.81 -63.20 8.86
C ARG A 90 25.24 -62.57 7.55
N TYR A 91 25.42 -61.26 7.58
CA TYR A 91 26.03 -60.53 6.48
C TYR A 91 27.48 -60.99 6.28
N THR A 92 27.87 -61.11 5.02
CA THR A 92 29.27 -61.38 4.69
C THR A 92 30.10 -60.11 4.91
N PRO A 93 31.42 -60.23 5.11
CA PRO A 93 32.30 -59.07 5.13
C PRO A 93 32.15 -58.19 3.89
N ASP A 94 31.90 -58.78 2.72
CA ASP A 94 31.66 -58.04 1.46
C ASP A 94 30.37 -57.20 1.51
N ASP A 95 29.27 -57.73 2.07
CA ASP A 95 28.04 -56.97 2.30
C ASP A 95 28.27 -55.79 3.25
N TRP A 96 29.08 -55.99 4.29
CA TRP A 96 29.49 -54.93 5.21
C TRP A 96 30.33 -53.86 4.49
N TYR A 97 31.31 -54.25 3.67
CA TYR A 97 32.11 -53.31 2.88
C TYR A 97 31.24 -52.51 1.90
N LYS A 98 30.32 -53.17 1.19
CA LYS A 98 29.37 -52.52 0.27
C LYS A 98 28.47 -51.53 1.00
N SER A 99 27.91 -51.92 2.16
CA SER A 99 27.07 -51.04 2.97
C SER A 99 27.85 -49.81 3.46
N ASN A 100 29.06 -50.00 3.99
CA ASN A 100 29.89 -48.87 4.40
C ASN A 100 30.28 -47.97 3.23
N HIS A 101 30.66 -48.54 2.08
CA HIS A 101 30.96 -47.77 0.88
C HIS A 101 29.76 -46.94 0.42
N ASN A 102 28.55 -47.51 0.46
CA ASN A 102 27.33 -46.77 0.17
C ASN A 102 27.09 -45.64 1.19
N ASN A 103 27.22 -45.92 2.48
CA ASN A 103 27.08 -44.92 3.55
C ASN A 103 28.08 -43.76 3.39
N TYR A 104 29.33 -44.05 3.01
CA TYR A 104 30.33 -43.02 2.72
C TYR A 104 29.92 -42.16 1.52
N ARG A 105 29.45 -42.78 0.44
CA ARG A 105 28.98 -42.05 -0.76
C ARG A 105 27.77 -41.17 -0.47
N GLU A 106 26.81 -41.69 0.29
CA GLU A 106 25.62 -40.93 0.70
C GLU A 106 25.99 -39.76 1.62
N SER A 107 26.89 -40.00 2.58
CA SER A 107 27.40 -38.97 3.49
C SER A 107 28.12 -37.86 2.73
N GLU A 108 28.96 -38.21 1.76
CA GLU A 108 29.66 -37.25 0.91
C GLU A 108 28.70 -36.46 0.01
N SER A 109 27.69 -37.12 -0.56
CA SER A 109 26.64 -36.45 -1.34
C SER A 109 25.85 -35.47 -0.48
N SER A 110 25.45 -35.89 0.72
CA SER A 110 24.74 -35.06 1.70
C SER A 110 25.56 -33.84 2.11
N ARG A 111 26.85 -34.04 2.42
CA ARG A 111 27.79 -32.95 2.76
C ARG A 111 27.92 -31.93 1.63
N LYS A 112 28.12 -32.40 0.39
CA LYS A 112 28.20 -31.53 -0.81
C LYS A 112 26.89 -30.79 -1.07
N SER A 113 25.74 -31.41 -0.80
CA SER A 113 24.43 -30.77 -0.93
C SER A 113 24.26 -29.66 0.11
N ALA A 114 24.58 -29.96 1.38
CA ALA A 114 24.52 -28.99 2.47
C ALA A 114 25.49 -27.81 2.28
N GLU A 115 26.70 -28.06 1.77
CA GLU A 115 27.65 -27.00 1.41
C GLU A 115 27.12 -26.08 0.31
N ARG A 116 26.50 -26.63 -0.74
CA ARG A 116 25.84 -25.84 -1.80
C ARG A 116 24.69 -25.02 -1.24
N LEU A 117 23.81 -25.63 -0.45
CA LEU A 117 22.67 -24.95 0.17
C LEU A 117 23.12 -23.78 1.04
N ARG A 118 24.18 -23.94 1.85
CA ARG A 118 24.73 -22.85 2.66
C ARG A 118 25.24 -21.70 1.79
N LYS A 119 25.99 -21.99 0.73
CA LYS A 119 26.49 -20.97 -0.21
C LYS A 119 25.34 -20.21 -0.89
N ASP A 120 24.33 -20.93 -1.36
CA ASP A 120 23.17 -20.32 -2.00
C ASP A 120 22.33 -19.50 -1.01
N THR A 121 22.20 -19.97 0.23
CA THR A 121 21.53 -19.21 1.30
C THR A 121 22.25 -17.90 1.60
N ILE A 122 23.59 -17.93 1.71
CA ILE A 122 24.39 -16.71 1.95
C ILE A 122 24.22 -15.73 0.79
N ARG A 123 24.28 -16.20 -0.46
CA ARG A 123 24.05 -15.35 -1.64
C ARG A 123 22.66 -14.73 -1.60
N LEU A 124 21.63 -15.55 -1.35
CA LEU A 124 20.25 -15.07 -1.27
C LEU A 124 20.06 -14.01 -0.17
N MET A 125 20.68 -14.21 1.00
CA MET A 125 20.64 -13.22 2.08
C MET A 125 21.25 -11.89 1.64
N GLN A 126 22.43 -11.92 1.00
CA GLN A 126 23.10 -10.72 0.50
C GLN A 126 22.28 -10.02 -0.58
N ASP A 127 21.73 -10.76 -1.53
CA ASP A 127 20.89 -10.20 -2.61
C ASP A 127 19.65 -9.51 -2.04
N LYS A 128 19.00 -10.14 -1.04
CA LYS A 128 17.82 -9.59 -0.37
C LYS A 128 18.17 -8.37 0.46
N GLU A 129 19.27 -8.40 1.21
CA GLU A 129 19.75 -7.25 1.97
C GLU A 129 20.03 -6.05 1.05
N GLN A 130 20.74 -6.27 -0.05
CA GLN A 130 21.04 -5.21 -1.02
C GLN A 130 19.77 -4.64 -1.65
N LEU A 131 18.83 -5.50 -2.05
CA LEU A 131 17.56 -5.06 -2.62
C LEU A 131 16.75 -4.24 -1.61
N THR A 132 16.62 -4.71 -0.38
CA THR A 132 15.91 -4.01 0.68
C THR A 132 16.55 -2.66 0.97
N ARG A 133 17.89 -2.61 1.10
CA ARG A 133 18.60 -1.37 1.34
C ARG A 133 18.39 -0.35 0.22
N ARG A 134 18.58 -0.75 -1.04
CA ARG A 134 18.37 0.13 -2.20
C ARG A 134 16.93 0.63 -2.28
N SER A 135 15.95 -0.25 -2.03
CA SER A 135 14.54 0.12 -2.02
C SER A 135 14.25 1.14 -0.91
N GLN A 136 14.75 0.90 0.32
CA GLN A 136 14.56 1.82 1.44
C GLN A 136 15.20 3.17 1.18
N GLU A 137 16.43 3.21 0.69
CA GLU A 137 17.14 4.45 0.33
C GLU A 137 16.37 5.24 -0.74
N SER A 138 15.96 4.56 -1.82
CA SER A 138 15.21 5.18 -2.91
C SER A 138 13.86 5.71 -2.44
N THR A 139 13.09 4.91 -1.69
CA THR A 139 11.80 5.33 -1.15
C THR A 139 11.94 6.47 -0.16
N SER A 140 12.93 6.43 0.74
CA SER A 140 13.16 7.50 1.72
C SER A 140 13.52 8.81 1.04
N LYS A 141 14.40 8.75 0.02
CA LYS A 141 14.74 9.92 -0.79
C LYS A 141 13.51 10.50 -1.49
N ASN A 142 12.71 9.66 -2.17
CA ASN A 142 11.52 10.12 -2.88
C ASN A 142 10.49 10.74 -1.94
N ILE A 143 10.30 10.17 -0.74
CA ILE A 143 9.42 10.76 0.28
C ILE A 143 9.96 12.12 0.74
N GLY A 144 11.27 12.24 0.95
CA GLY A 144 11.91 13.51 1.30
C GLY A 144 11.71 14.60 0.24
N GLU A 145 11.92 14.27 -1.03
CA GLU A 145 11.68 15.17 -2.16
C GLU A 145 10.22 15.63 -2.20
N ARG A 146 9.27 14.69 -2.13
CA ARG A 146 7.84 15.01 -2.13
C ARG A 146 7.41 15.86 -0.93
N LEU A 147 8.00 15.62 0.24
CA LEU A 147 7.73 16.43 1.42
C LEU A 147 8.19 17.88 1.20
N ASN A 148 9.38 18.06 0.64
CA ASN A 148 9.89 19.40 0.29
C ASN A 148 9.00 20.09 -0.72
N ASP A 149 8.55 19.40 -1.77
CA ASP A 149 7.63 19.95 -2.77
C ASP A 149 6.30 20.39 -2.12
N ILE A 150 5.72 19.56 -1.25
CA ILE A 150 4.48 19.88 -0.54
C ILE A 150 4.67 21.10 0.36
N VAL A 151 5.79 21.17 1.09
CA VAL A 151 6.09 22.31 1.97
C VAL A 151 6.26 23.59 1.15
N PHE A 152 6.99 23.52 0.03
CA PHE A 152 7.20 24.63 -0.89
C PHE A 152 5.88 25.15 -1.46
N TRP A 153 5.05 24.28 -2.02
CA TRP A 153 3.77 24.70 -2.59
C TRP A 153 2.79 25.19 -1.53
N ARG A 154 2.84 24.64 -0.32
CA ARG A 154 2.06 25.19 0.80
C ARG A 154 2.50 26.61 1.13
N SER A 155 3.80 26.88 1.22
CA SER A 155 4.29 28.25 1.48
C SER A 155 3.92 29.21 0.35
N GLU A 156 4.01 28.76 -0.91
CA GLU A 156 3.68 29.59 -2.06
C GLU A 156 2.19 29.95 -2.07
N LEU A 157 1.30 28.98 -1.83
CA LEU A 157 -0.14 29.21 -1.74
C LEU A 157 -0.51 30.12 -0.56
N SER A 158 0.14 29.96 0.60
CA SER A 158 -0.05 30.87 1.73
C SER A 158 0.37 32.29 1.38
N HIS A 159 1.53 32.46 0.75
CA HIS A 159 2.02 33.77 0.33
C HIS A 159 1.07 34.44 -0.67
N GLU A 160 0.60 33.70 -1.68
CA GLU A 160 -0.33 34.24 -2.67
C GLU A 160 -1.69 34.58 -2.05
N THR A 161 -2.14 33.80 -1.07
CA THR A 161 -3.35 34.11 -0.31
C THR A 161 -3.21 35.44 0.44
N ASP A 162 -2.08 35.67 1.10
CA ASP A 162 -1.82 36.93 1.82
C ASP A 162 -1.74 38.13 0.85
N ASN A 163 -1.13 37.93 -0.33
CA ASN A 163 -1.09 38.94 -1.38
C ASN A 163 -2.51 39.29 -1.86
N MET A 164 -3.34 38.29 -2.15
CA MET A 164 -4.73 38.50 -2.57
C MET A 164 -5.56 39.20 -1.49
N VAL A 165 -5.40 38.83 -0.22
CA VAL A 165 -6.10 39.51 0.90
C VAL A 165 -5.71 40.98 0.96
N THR A 166 -4.43 41.29 0.78
CA THR A 166 -3.91 42.66 0.76
C THR A 166 -4.49 43.46 -0.40
N GLU A 167 -4.53 42.88 -1.61
CA GLU A 167 -5.09 43.52 -2.80
C GLU A 167 -6.59 43.74 -2.66
N ILE A 168 -7.33 42.76 -2.14
CA ILE A 168 -8.77 42.90 -1.85
C ILE A 168 -9.01 44.06 -0.89
N ALA A 169 -8.20 44.19 0.16
CA ALA A 169 -8.33 45.30 1.11
C ALA A 169 -8.06 46.66 0.43
N ALA A 170 -7.02 46.75 -0.40
CA ALA A 170 -6.69 47.94 -1.16
C ALA A 170 -7.82 48.35 -2.13
N LEU A 171 -8.33 47.40 -2.93
CA LEU A 171 -9.43 47.63 -3.86
C LEU A 171 -10.74 47.99 -3.14
N THR A 172 -11.00 47.38 -1.98
CA THR A 172 -12.15 47.73 -1.15
C THR A 172 -12.09 49.18 -0.67
N GLU A 173 -10.91 49.64 -0.25
CA GLU A 173 -10.71 51.04 0.14
C GLU A 173 -10.88 51.99 -1.05
N VAL A 174 -10.33 51.65 -2.22
CA VAL A 174 -10.53 52.44 -3.45
C VAL A 174 -12.01 52.53 -3.82
N LYS A 175 -12.72 51.41 -3.80
CA LYS A 175 -14.17 51.37 -4.04
C LYS A 175 -14.91 52.29 -3.07
N ARG A 176 -14.63 52.19 -1.77
CA ARG A 176 -15.23 53.03 -0.73
C ARG A 176 -14.99 54.52 -0.99
N ARG A 177 -13.78 54.90 -1.41
CA ARG A 177 -13.43 56.29 -1.74
C ARG A 177 -14.19 56.78 -2.97
N LEU A 178 -14.32 55.95 -4.00
CA LEU A 178 -15.06 56.28 -5.22
C LEU A 178 -16.57 56.42 -4.94
N GLU A 179 -17.15 55.53 -4.14
CA GLU A 179 -18.55 55.61 -3.73
C GLU A 179 -18.83 56.89 -2.93
N ARG A 180 -17.92 57.28 -2.03
CA ARG A 180 -18.02 58.55 -1.31
C ARG A 180 -17.93 59.75 -2.25
N ALA A 181 -16.92 59.79 -3.12
CA ALA A 181 -16.78 60.89 -4.09
C ALA A 181 -18.01 60.99 -5.00
N LEU A 182 -18.57 59.86 -5.40
CA LEU A 182 -19.81 59.81 -6.18
C LEU A 182 -21.00 60.41 -5.40
N ALA A 183 -21.16 60.06 -4.12
CA ALA A 183 -22.20 60.61 -3.26
C ALA A 183 -22.05 62.12 -3.05
N GLU A 184 -20.82 62.61 -2.91
CA GLU A 184 -20.52 64.05 -2.78
C GLU A 184 -20.93 64.85 -4.03
N THR A 185 -20.98 64.23 -5.22
CA THR A 185 -21.46 64.91 -6.44
C THR A 185 -22.98 65.12 -6.49
N GLU A 186 -23.75 64.49 -5.60
CA GLU A 186 -25.22 64.58 -5.60
C GLU A 186 -25.72 65.98 -5.17
N GLY A 187 -25.10 66.58 -4.15
CA GLY A 187 -25.46 67.93 -3.70
C GLY A 187 -25.30 69.00 -4.79
N PRO A 188 -24.13 69.12 -5.44
CA PRO A 188 -23.93 70.04 -6.56
C PRO A 188 -24.88 69.81 -7.73
N LEU A 189 -25.28 68.55 -8.00
CA LEU A 189 -26.27 68.23 -9.02
C LEU A 189 -27.64 68.79 -8.67
N GLN A 190 -28.11 68.59 -7.42
CA GLN A 190 -29.40 69.11 -6.95
C GLN A 190 -29.44 70.63 -7.02
N VAL A 191 -28.39 71.31 -6.54
CA VAL A 191 -28.25 72.77 -6.65
C VAL A 191 -28.30 73.21 -8.12
N SER A 192 -27.63 72.48 -9.00
CA SER A 192 -27.62 72.82 -10.43
C SER A 192 -29.00 72.66 -11.08
N GLN A 193 -29.75 71.61 -10.69
CA GLN A 193 -31.11 71.39 -11.16
C GLN A 193 -32.06 72.48 -10.67
N GLU A 194 -31.97 72.87 -9.40
CA GLU A 194 -32.79 73.94 -8.83
C GLU A 194 -32.47 75.31 -9.47
N CYS A 195 -31.19 75.61 -9.68
CA CYS A 195 -30.77 76.82 -10.40
C CYS A 195 -31.35 76.88 -11.82
N LEU A 196 -31.32 75.77 -12.55
CA LEU A 196 -31.91 75.68 -13.90
C LEU A 196 -33.43 75.85 -13.85
N TYR A 197 -34.10 75.21 -12.90
CA TYR A 197 -35.55 75.33 -12.71
C TYR A 197 -35.99 76.79 -12.44
N HIS A 198 -35.24 77.54 -11.62
CA HIS A 198 -35.53 78.96 -11.39
C HIS A 198 -35.21 79.83 -12.60
N ARG A 199 -34.14 79.52 -13.35
CA ARG A 199 -33.78 80.23 -14.59
C ARG A 199 -34.85 80.10 -15.67
N GLU A 200 -35.46 78.93 -15.79
CA GLU A 200 -36.54 78.66 -16.77
C GLU A 200 -37.82 79.46 -16.49
N LYS A 201 -37.98 80.01 -15.28
CA LYS A 201 -39.11 80.88 -14.89
C LYS A 201 -38.91 82.36 -15.23
N ARG A 202 -37.72 82.79 -15.68
CA ARG A 202 -37.47 84.18 -16.08
C ARG A 202 -38.33 84.52 -17.32
N MET A 203 -38.72 85.79 -17.45
CA MET A 203 -39.63 86.23 -18.51
C MET A 203 -38.97 87.28 -19.40
N SER A 204 -39.43 87.37 -20.65
CA SER A 204 -39.00 88.40 -21.61
C SER A 204 -37.48 88.41 -21.80
N ILE A 205 -36.86 89.59 -21.81
CA ILE A 205 -35.43 89.81 -22.02
C ILE A 205 -34.53 89.12 -20.99
N ASP A 206 -35.07 88.71 -19.82
CA ASP A 206 -34.31 88.06 -18.76
C ASP A 206 -34.17 86.53 -18.95
N LEU A 207 -34.91 85.93 -19.90
CA LEU A 207 -34.74 84.52 -20.29
C LEU A 207 -33.56 84.38 -21.27
N VAL A 208 -32.35 84.29 -20.71
CA VAL A 208 -31.09 84.33 -21.47
C VAL A 208 -30.28 83.05 -21.30
N HIS A 209 -29.78 82.51 -22.41
CA HIS A 209 -28.78 81.42 -22.45
C HIS A 209 -27.37 81.92 -22.13
N ASP A 210 -27.12 82.24 -20.86
CA ASP A 210 -25.83 82.75 -20.39
C ASP A 210 -24.78 81.64 -20.16
N ASN A 211 -23.56 82.04 -19.82
CA ASN A 211 -22.47 81.09 -19.55
C ASN A 211 -22.75 80.22 -18.32
N VAL A 212 -23.45 80.77 -17.32
CA VAL A 212 -23.79 80.03 -16.10
C VAL A 212 -24.77 78.90 -16.42
N GLU A 213 -25.81 79.14 -17.22
CA GLU A 213 -26.74 78.10 -17.67
C GLU A 213 -26.01 76.98 -18.42
N LYS A 214 -25.09 77.33 -19.33
CA LYS A 214 -24.27 76.34 -20.04
C LYS A 214 -23.45 75.49 -19.08
N ASP A 215 -22.86 76.09 -18.05
CA ASP A 215 -22.05 75.36 -17.07
C ASP A 215 -22.90 74.48 -16.14
N LEU A 216 -24.09 74.93 -15.74
CA LEU A 216 -25.06 74.12 -14.98
C LEU A 216 -25.54 72.89 -15.78
N ILE A 217 -25.76 73.05 -17.09
CA ILE A 217 -26.11 71.93 -17.98
C ILE A 217 -24.95 70.93 -18.07
N LYS A 218 -23.70 71.40 -18.13
CA LYS A 218 -22.51 70.52 -18.13
C LYS A 218 -22.42 69.68 -16.86
N VAL A 219 -22.65 70.25 -15.68
CA VAL A 219 -22.68 69.51 -14.41
C VAL A 219 -23.72 68.38 -14.47
N ARG A 220 -24.93 68.69 -14.96
CA ARG A 220 -26.02 67.71 -15.13
C ARG A 220 -25.67 66.61 -16.14
N ALA A 221 -25.01 66.97 -17.24
CA ALA A 221 -24.57 66.03 -18.28
C ALA A 221 -23.43 65.12 -17.79
N GLY A 222 -22.46 65.67 -17.04
CA GLY A 222 -21.35 64.93 -16.45
C GLY A 222 -21.83 63.84 -15.50
N ARG A 223 -22.82 64.12 -14.64
CA ARG A 223 -23.44 63.12 -13.77
C ARG A 223 -24.13 62.01 -14.57
N ARG A 224 -24.94 62.36 -15.58
CA ARG A 224 -25.61 61.37 -16.44
C ARG A 224 -24.62 60.45 -17.15
N ALA A 225 -23.46 60.97 -17.55
CA ALA A 225 -22.39 60.17 -18.14
C ALA A 225 -21.75 59.22 -17.10
N ALA A 226 -21.57 59.67 -15.85
CA ALA A 226 -21.08 58.83 -14.76
C ALA A 226 -22.06 57.70 -14.40
N GLN A 227 -23.37 57.98 -14.39
CA GLN A 227 -24.42 57.00 -14.07
C GLN A 227 -24.50 55.84 -15.09
N LYS A 228 -24.20 56.11 -16.36
CA LYS A 228 -24.21 55.11 -17.45
C LYS A 228 -23.00 54.16 -17.44
N ARG A 229 -21.99 54.49 -16.64
CA ARG A 229 -20.73 53.72 -16.54
C ARG A 229 -20.67 52.82 -15.30
N GLN A 230 -21.64 52.94 -14.40
CA GLN A 230 -21.89 51.98 -13.32
C GLN A 230 -22.78 50.85 -13.84
#